data_AF-A0A1B8ASC2-F1
#
_entry.id   AF-A0A1B8ASC2-F1
#
_cell.length_a   1.000
_cell.length_b   1.000
_cell.length_c   1.000
_cell.angle_alpha   90.00
_cell.angle_beta   90.00
_cell.angle_gamma   90.00
#
_symmetry.space_group_name_H-M   'P 1'
#
loop_
_entity.id
_entity.type
_entity.pdbx_description
1 polymer ?
#
loop_
_entity_poly.entity_id
_entity_poly.type
_entity_poly.pdbx_seq_one_letter_code
_entity_poly.pdbx_strand_id
1 'polypeptide(L)'
;MDTPNKSSQKTSGASVARDFNNVLNSTPAFEAMRFTANYARIAKAELQSCDYEDLMVAVKEAGKLLPEAFNPATDEWPADAEAINENMENKLKDCDKLAGGFRKFVENAHAAVMAGAKR
;
A
#
# COMPACT_ATOMS: atom_id res chain seq x y z
N MET A 1 -30.99 -49.05 -5.38
CA MET A 1 -30.27 -48.18 -4.43
C MET A 1 -29.37 -47.29 -5.27
N ASP A 2 -29.81 -46.06 -5.52
CA ASP A 2 -29.07 -45.08 -6.31
C ASP A 2 -28.00 -44.42 -5.43
N THR A 3 -26.74 -44.62 -5.79
CA THR A 3 -25.62 -43.87 -5.22
C THR A 3 -25.67 -42.43 -5.72
N PRO A 4 -25.55 -41.42 -4.84
CA PRO A 4 -25.52 -40.03 -5.27
C PRO A 4 -24.23 -39.78 -6.06
N ASN A 5 -24.43 -39.46 -7.34
CA ASN A 5 -23.40 -39.05 -8.28
C ASN A 5 -22.78 -37.75 -7.76
N LYS A 6 -21.63 -37.84 -7.08
CA LYS A 6 -20.88 -36.67 -6.59
C LYS A 6 -20.33 -35.96 -7.83
N SER A 7 -21.05 -34.94 -8.32
CA SER A 7 -20.62 -34.12 -9.44
C SER A 7 -19.25 -33.53 -9.08
N SER A 8 -18.19 -34.08 -9.68
CA SER A 8 -16.86 -33.49 -9.62
C SER A 8 -16.94 -32.16 -10.35
N GLN A 9 -17.19 -31.08 -9.62
CA GLN A 9 -17.04 -29.73 -10.14
C GLN A 9 -15.57 -29.57 -10.51
N LYS A 10 -15.26 -29.76 -11.80
CA LYS A 10 -13.98 -29.36 -12.38
C LYS A 10 -13.89 -27.85 -12.21
N THR A 11 -13.17 -27.40 -11.19
CA THR A 11 -12.76 -26.01 -11.03
C THR A 11 -11.91 -25.65 -12.24
N SER A 12 -12.46 -24.86 -13.16
CA SER A 12 -11.68 -24.35 -14.28
C SER A 12 -10.72 -23.29 -13.77
N GLY A 13 -9.56 -23.13 -14.43
CA GLY A 13 -8.60 -22.08 -14.07
C GLY A 13 -9.22 -20.68 -14.07
N ALA A 14 -10.21 -20.43 -14.93
CA ALA A 14 -10.97 -19.19 -14.95
C ALA A 14 -11.84 -18.98 -13.70
N SER A 15 -12.41 -20.05 -13.13
CA SER A 15 -13.16 -19.96 -11.86
C SER A 15 -12.22 -19.63 -10.71
N VAL A 16 -11.09 -20.34 -10.63
CA VAL A 16 -10.07 -20.10 -9.58
C VAL A 16 -9.53 -18.68 -9.66
N ALA A 17 -9.25 -18.17 -10.86
CA ALA A 17 -8.79 -16.78 -11.05
C ALA A 17 -9.85 -15.75 -10.62
N ARG A 18 -11.13 -16.00 -10.92
CA ARG A 18 -12.23 -15.13 -10.49
C ARG A 18 -12.39 -15.13 -8.97
N ASP A 19 -12.37 -16.30 -8.35
CA ASP A 19 -12.51 -16.44 -6.90
C ASP A 19 -11.34 -15.75 -6.18
N PHE A 20 -10.12 -15.95 -6.67
CA PHE A 20 -8.94 -15.25 -6.16
C PHE A 20 -9.08 -13.73 -6.27
N ASN A 21 -9.49 -13.21 -7.44
CA ASN A 21 -9.70 -11.77 -7.62
C ASN A 21 -10.78 -11.20 -6.68
N ASN A 22 -11.86 -11.96 -6.46
CA ASN A 22 -12.91 -11.58 -5.51
C ASN A 22 -12.37 -11.53 -4.08
N VAL A 23 -11.59 -12.52 -3.66
CA VAL A 23 -10.92 -12.52 -2.35
C VAL A 23 -10.02 -11.30 -2.19
N LEU A 24 -9.20 -10.99 -3.21
CA LEU A 24 -8.32 -9.82 -3.18
C LEU A 24 -9.10 -8.50 -3.05
N ASN A 25 -10.15 -8.31 -3.85
CA ASN A 25 -10.99 -7.10 -3.78
C ASN A 25 -11.78 -6.99 -2.47
N SER A 26 -12.09 -8.13 -1.84
CA SER A 26 -12.74 -8.18 -0.53
C SER A 26 -11.78 -8.00 0.64
N THR A 27 -10.46 -8.07 0.41
CA THR A 27 -9.45 -7.93 1.46
C THR A 27 -9.22 -6.44 1.74
N PRO A 28 -9.55 -5.94 2.95
CA PRO A 28 -9.31 -4.55 3.30
C PRO A 28 -7.84 -4.18 3.10
N ALA A 29 -7.59 -3.02 2.47
CA ALA A 29 -6.27 -2.47 2.18
C ALA A 29 -5.33 -3.29 1.27
N PHE A 30 -5.82 -4.29 0.52
CA PHE A 30 -4.97 -5.06 -0.40
C PHE A 30 -4.26 -4.20 -1.45
N GLU A 31 -4.99 -3.28 -2.10
CA GLU A 31 -4.40 -2.38 -3.08
C GLU A 31 -3.34 -1.47 -2.47
N ALA A 32 -3.58 -1.00 -1.25
CA ALA A 32 -2.66 -0.18 -0.50
C ALA A 32 -1.38 -0.94 -0.17
N MET A 33 -1.49 -2.15 0.38
CA MET A 33 -0.34 -3.02 0.65
C MET A 33 0.47 -3.31 -0.62
N ARG A 34 -0.21 -3.58 -1.75
CA ARG A 34 0.44 -3.82 -3.04
C ARG A 34 1.23 -2.60 -3.52
N PHE A 35 0.63 -1.40 -3.43
CA PHE A 35 1.31 -0.16 -3.81
C PHE A 35 2.54 0.06 -2.92
N THR A 36 2.37 -0.02 -1.60
CA THR A 36 3.44 0.16 -0.62
C THR A 36 4.59 -0.82 -0.83
N ALA A 37 4.29 -2.11 -1.03
CA ALA A 37 5.33 -3.12 -1.30
C ALA A 37 6.11 -2.82 -2.60
N ASN A 38 5.43 -2.41 -3.66
CA ASN A 38 6.07 -2.07 -4.93
C ASN A 38 6.94 -0.81 -4.82
N TYR A 39 6.45 0.23 -4.15
CA TYR A 39 7.19 1.47 -3.96
C TYR A 39 8.47 1.23 -3.13
N ALA A 40 8.36 0.51 -2.01
CA ALA A 40 9.52 0.14 -1.18
C ALA A 40 10.53 -0.71 -1.95
N ARG A 41 10.05 -1.64 -2.79
CA ARG A 41 10.93 -2.48 -3.63
C ARG A 41 11.70 -1.63 -4.65
N ILE A 42 11.05 -0.67 -5.30
CA ILE A 42 11.72 0.25 -6.24
C ILE A 42 12.70 1.11 -5.48
N ALA A 43 12.29 1.71 -4.35
CA ALA A 43 13.17 2.54 -3.54
C ALA A 43 14.45 1.80 -3.12
N LYS A 44 14.32 0.55 -2.66
CA LYS A 44 15.48 -0.28 -2.29
C LYS A 44 16.42 -0.60 -3.46
N ALA A 45 15.90 -0.61 -4.69
CA ALA A 45 16.69 -0.90 -5.88
C ALA A 45 17.38 0.36 -6.46
N GLU A 46 16.76 1.52 -6.33
CA GLU A 46 17.20 2.76 -6.97
C GLU A 46 17.97 3.70 -6.03
N LEU A 47 17.77 3.60 -4.71
CA LEU A 47 18.40 4.49 -3.72
C LEU A 47 19.64 3.86 -3.09
N GLN A 48 20.54 4.72 -2.61
CA GLN A 48 21.60 4.29 -1.70
C GLN A 48 21.00 3.82 -0.36
N SER A 49 21.72 2.97 0.38
CA SER A 49 21.21 2.40 1.64
C SER A 49 20.79 3.47 2.65
N CYS A 50 21.57 4.54 2.78
CA CYS A 50 21.23 5.66 3.67
C CYS A 50 19.96 6.39 3.22
N ASP A 51 19.78 6.62 1.92
CA ASP A 51 18.60 7.29 1.39
C ASP A 51 17.33 6.45 1.50
N TYR A 52 17.46 5.12 1.38
CA TYR A 52 16.37 4.20 1.63
C TYR A 52 15.97 4.18 3.11
N GLU A 53 16.93 4.16 4.04
CA GLU A 53 16.64 4.22 5.47
C GLU A 53 15.95 5.54 5.85
N ASP A 54 16.46 6.67 5.35
CA ASP A 54 15.85 7.98 5.54
C ASP A 54 14.41 8.04 5.01
N LEU A 55 14.16 7.45 3.82
CA LEU A 55 12.82 7.34 3.27
C LEU A 55 11.89 6.56 4.21
N MET A 56 12.33 5.42 4.75
CA MET A 56 11.52 4.60 5.64
C MET A 56 11.24 5.30 6.99
N VAL A 57 12.19 6.09 7.50
CA VAL A 57 11.99 6.95 8.67
C VAL A 57 10.96 8.03 8.38
N ALA A 58 11.12 8.77 7.28
CA ALA A 58 10.22 9.84 6.90
C ALA A 58 8.78 9.34 6.71
N VAL A 59 8.60 8.16 6.12
CA VAL A 59 7.26 7.54 5.95
C VAL A 59 6.61 7.24 7.30
N LYS A 60 7.39 6.72 8.25
CA LYS A 60 6.89 6.43 9.60
C LYS A 60 6.55 7.70 10.36
N GLU A 61 7.34 8.76 10.19
CA GLU A 61 7.10 10.05 10.84
C GLU A 61 5.88 10.74 10.26
N ALA A 62 5.78 10.87 8.94
CA ALA A 62 4.61 11.42 8.26
C ALA A 62 3.33 10.62 8.59
N GLY A 63 3.40 9.29 8.57
CA GLY A 63 2.27 8.42 8.88
C GLY A 63 1.74 8.58 10.31
N LYS A 64 2.62 8.84 11.30
CA LYS A 64 2.20 9.10 12.70
C LYS A 64 1.47 10.41 12.88
N LEU A 65 1.69 11.37 12.00
CA LEU A 65 1.04 12.67 12.04
C LEU A 65 -0.37 12.60 11.45
N LEU A 66 -0.67 11.59 10.63
CA LEU A 66 -1.99 11.38 10.07
C LEU A 66 -2.99 10.91 11.15
N PRO A 67 -4.21 11.47 11.18
CA PRO A 67 -5.29 10.99 12.05
C PRO A 67 -5.59 9.50 11.86
N GLU A 68 -6.05 8.83 12.92
CA GLU A 68 -6.42 7.41 12.87
C GLU A 68 -7.51 7.11 11.82
N ALA A 69 -8.46 8.03 11.67
CA ALA A 69 -9.56 7.96 10.70
C ALA A 69 -9.27 8.74 9.40
N PHE A 70 -8.00 9.06 9.13
CA PHE A 70 -7.60 9.85 7.98
C PHE A 70 -8.11 9.25 6.66
N ASN A 71 -8.77 10.09 5.87
CA ASN A 71 -9.29 9.76 4.55
C ASN A 71 -8.61 10.63 3.48
N PRO A 72 -7.74 10.07 2.63
CA PRO A 72 -7.01 10.84 1.61
C PRO A 72 -7.93 11.48 0.55
N ALA A 73 -9.20 11.10 0.47
CA ALA A 73 -10.17 11.70 -0.44
C ALA A 73 -10.82 12.98 0.10
N THR A 74 -10.81 13.19 1.42
CA THR A 74 -11.55 14.29 2.07
C THR A 74 -10.71 15.12 3.03
N ASP A 75 -9.65 14.54 3.58
CA ASP A 75 -8.89 15.14 4.64
C ASP A 75 -7.61 15.76 4.07
N GLU A 76 -7.32 16.98 4.52
CA GLU A 76 -6.05 17.62 4.23
C GLU A 76 -4.95 17.04 5.11
N TRP A 77 -3.75 16.97 4.57
CA TRP A 77 -2.58 16.58 5.34
C TRP A 77 -2.24 17.65 6.39
N PRO A 78 -1.90 17.25 7.62
CA PRO A 78 -1.35 18.17 8.61
C PRO A 78 -0.08 18.86 8.11
N ALA A 79 0.13 20.12 8.49
CA ALA A 79 1.26 20.94 8.01
C ALA A 79 2.63 20.27 8.27
N ASP A 80 2.81 19.63 9.42
CA ASP A 80 4.05 18.92 9.75
C ASP A 80 4.28 17.70 8.84
N ALA A 81 3.21 17.00 8.45
CA ALA A 81 3.29 15.90 7.50
C ALA A 81 3.62 16.42 6.10
N GLU A 82 3.10 17.59 5.72
CA GLU A 82 3.45 18.23 4.46
C GLU A 82 4.89 18.69 4.38
N ALA A 83 5.44 19.24 5.47
CA ALA A 83 6.85 19.60 5.50
C ALA A 83 7.75 18.38 5.25
N ILE A 84 7.39 17.20 5.80
CA ILE A 84 8.11 15.95 5.56
C ILE A 84 7.95 15.53 4.09
N ASN A 85 6.74 15.61 3.54
CA ASN A 85 6.47 15.30 2.14
C ASN A 85 7.30 16.18 1.19
N GLU A 86 7.28 17.49 1.36
CA GLU A 86 8.05 18.44 0.53
C GLU A 86 9.55 18.16 0.61
N ASN A 87 10.08 17.91 1.81
CA ASN A 87 11.50 17.58 1.99
C ASN A 87 11.87 16.28 1.26
N MET A 88 11.03 15.25 1.38
CA MET A 88 11.28 13.98 0.72
C MET A 88 11.11 14.06 -0.79
N GLU A 89 10.12 14.78 -1.30
CA GLU A 89 9.95 14.97 -2.74
C GLU A 89 11.13 15.74 -3.34
N ASN A 90 11.68 16.72 -2.63
CA ASN A 90 12.91 17.38 -3.07
C ASN A 90 14.14 16.45 -3.04
N LYS A 91 14.21 15.51 -2.09
CA LYS A 91 15.29 14.50 -2.03
C LYS A 91 15.15 13.43 -3.13
N LEU A 92 13.92 13.08 -3.50
CA LEU A 92 13.62 12.05 -4.49
C LEU A 92 13.47 12.59 -5.93
N LYS A 93 13.52 13.91 -6.14
CA LYS A 93 13.23 14.56 -7.43
C LYS A 93 14.07 14.06 -8.61
N ASP A 94 15.28 13.59 -8.36
CA ASP A 94 16.19 13.08 -9.39
C ASP A 94 15.96 11.58 -9.69
N CYS A 95 15.04 10.94 -8.97
CA CYS A 95 14.62 9.56 -9.19
C CYS A 95 13.20 9.54 -9.77
N ASP A 96 13.08 9.57 -11.10
CA ASP A 96 11.80 9.60 -11.83
C ASP A 96 10.81 8.50 -11.42
N LYS A 97 11.31 7.36 -10.91
CA LYS A 97 10.50 6.22 -10.47
C LYS A 97 9.85 6.43 -9.10
N LEU A 98 10.31 7.39 -8.31
CA LEU A 98 9.87 7.67 -6.95
C LEU A 98 9.30 9.08 -6.79
N ALA A 99 9.78 10.04 -7.57
CA ALA A 99 9.31 11.42 -7.56
C ALA A 99 7.78 11.52 -7.74
N GLY A 100 7.15 12.34 -6.91
CA GLY A 100 5.70 12.53 -6.82
C GLY A 100 4.94 11.38 -6.14
N GLY A 101 5.64 10.36 -5.63
CA GLY A 101 5.05 9.15 -5.07
C GLY A 101 5.04 9.08 -3.55
N PHE A 102 5.75 9.96 -2.85
CA PHE A 102 5.94 9.86 -1.40
C PHE A 102 4.63 10.01 -0.64
N ARG A 103 3.85 11.04 -0.93
CA ARG A 103 2.55 11.28 -0.28
C ARG A 103 1.66 10.04 -0.36
N LYS A 104 1.48 9.51 -1.58
CA LYS A 104 0.68 8.32 -1.82
C LYS A 104 1.24 7.08 -1.10
N PHE A 105 2.56 6.98 -0.98
CA PHE A 105 3.21 5.90 -0.25
C PHE A 105 2.85 5.93 1.24
N VAL A 106 2.88 7.11 1.87
CA VAL A 106 2.48 7.31 3.26
C VAL A 106 1.01 6.99 3.48
N GLU A 107 0.11 7.50 2.63
CA GLU A 107 -1.34 7.25 2.75
C GLU A 107 -1.67 5.76 2.69
N ASN A 108 -1.07 5.04 1.75
CA ASN A 108 -1.29 3.61 1.59
C ASN A 108 -0.66 2.80 2.74
N ALA A 109 0.52 3.21 3.22
CA ALA A 109 1.14 2.59 4.39
C ALA A 109 0.28 2.78 5.65
N HIS A 110 -0.24 3.99 5.87
CA HIS A 110 -1.14 4.30 6.99
C HIS A 110 -2.43 3.49 6.92
N ALA A 111 -3.09 3.47 5.76
CA ALA A 111 -4.30 2.69 5.55
C ALA A 111 -4.08 1.18 5.80
N ALA A 112 -2.94 0.63 5.37
CA ALA A 112 -2.59 -0.76 5.60
C ALA A 112 -2.38 -1.08 7.09
N VAL A 113 -1.72 -0.21 7.84
CA VAL A 113 -1.53 -0.35 9.29
C VAL A 113 -2.89 -0.28 10.01
N MET A 114 -3.73 0.69 9.67
CA MET A 114 -5.02 0.88 10.31
C MET A 114 -6.01 -0.25 10.01
N ALA A 115 -5.98 -0.80 8.79
CA ALA A 115 -6.76 -1.99 8.45
C ALA A 115 -6.26 -3.25 9.18
N GLY A 116 -4.96 -3.34 9.46
CA GLY A 116 -4.36 -4.43 10.25
C GLY A 116 -4.69 -4.35 11.74
N ALA A 117 -4.79 -3.15 12.31
CA ALA A 117 -5.10 -2.92 13.72
C ALA A 117 -6.58 -3.17 14.08
N LYS A 118 -7.49 -3.15 13.09
CA LYS A 118 -8.93 -3.41 13.27
C LYS A 118 -9.32 -4.89 13.23
N ARG A 119 -8.36 -5.80 13.08
CA ARG A 119 -8.57 -7.27 13.08
C ARG A 119 -8.30 -7.85 14.46
#